data_AF-A0A2M7C687-F1
#
_entry.id   AF-A0A2M7C687-F1
#
_cell.length_a   1.000
_cell.length_b   1.000
_cell.length_c   1.000
_cell.angle_alpha   90.00
_cell.angle_beta   90.00
_cell.angle_gamma   90.00
#
_symmetry.space_group_name_H-M   'P 1'
#
loop_
_entity.id
_entity.type
_entity.pdbx_description
1 polymer ?
#
loop_
_entity_poly.entity_id
_entity_poly.type
_entity_poly.pdbx_seq_one_letter_code
_entity_poly.pdbx_strand_id
1 'polypeptide(L)'
;MYHEYAPETARNFLTLSKKGFYDGLTFHRVVKNVIVQGGDPRGNGSGGPGYTLPPEIHPELKHVPGTVAMARMDDSVNPDRRSNGSQFYICLSSAPRLDGEYTIFGYVTEGLDVAGRISPGDKIMSVRLK
;
A
#
# COMPACT_ATOMS: atom_id res chain seq x y z
N MET A 1 0.50 12.70 -1.69
CA MET A 1 -0.24 11.62 -2.40
C MET A 1 -0.43 12.04 -3.85
N TYR A 2 -0.44 11.09 -4.78
CA TYR A 2 -0.56 11.34 -6.21
C TYR A 2 -2.02 11.34 -6.66
N HIS A 3 -2.75 12.42 -6.36
CA HIS A 3 -4.16 12.55 -6.74
C HIS A 3 -4.37 12.61 -8.25
N GLU A 4 -3.39 13.07 -9.03
CA GLU A 4 -3.48 13.17 -10.48
C GLU A 4 -3.36 11.80 -11.17
N TYR A 5 -2.57 10.89 -10.59
CA TYR A 5 -2.29 9.58 -11.18
C TYR A 5 -3.17 8.46 -10.64
N ALA A 6 -3.60 8.56 -9.38
CA ALA A 6 -4.44 7.55 -8.72
C ALA A 6 -5.53 8.20 -7.84
N PRO A 7 -6.44 9.00 -8.43
CA PRO A 7 -7.46 9.75 -7.68
C PRO A 7 -8.36 8.87 -6.82
N GLU A 8 -8.80 7.71 -7.32
CA GLU A 8 -9.71 6.82 -6.61
C GLU A 8 -9.02 6.15 -5.42
N THR A 9 -7.80 5.67 -5.65
CA THR A 9 -6.98 5.05 -4.60
C THR A 9 -6.59 6.05 -3.53
N ALA A 10 -6.13 7.25 -3.90
CA ALA A 10 -5.78 8.29 -2.96
C ALA A 10 -7.00 8.73 -2.13
N ARG A 11 -8.17 8.91 -2.75
CA ARG A 11 -9.43 9.24 -2.07
C ARG A 11 -9.88 8.14 -1.12
N ASN A 12 -9.76 6.88 -1.52
CA ASN A 12 -10.10 5.75 -0.68
C ASN A 12 -9.17 5.65 0.54
N PHE A 13 -7.86 5.75 0.33
CA PHE A 13 -6.87 5.73 1.42
C PHE A 13 -7.12 6.86 2.42
N LEU A 14 -7.43 8.06 1.92
CA LEU A 14 -7.82 9.23 2.73
C LEU A 14 -9.06 8.93 3.58
N THR A 15 -10.10 8.38 2.95
CA THR A 15 -11.37 8.03 3.61
C THR A 15 -11.17 7.02 4.73
N LEU A 16 -10.43 5.94 4.47
CA LEU A 16 -10.13 4.90 5.46
C LEU A 16 -9.29 5.46 6.61
N SER A 17 -8.28 6.27 6.31
CA SER A 17 -7.45 6.93 7.33
C SER A 17 -8.27 7.85 8.24
N LYS A 18 -9.16 8.67 7.67
CA LYS A 18 -10.06 9.54 8.45
C LYS A 18 -11.01 8.78 9.39
N LYS A 19 -11.36 7.55 9.02
CA LYS A 19 -12.20 6.66 9.84
C LYS A 19 -11.40 5.88 10.89
N GLY A 20 -10.08 6.07 10.99
CA GLY A 20 -9.21 5.30 11.87
C GLY A 20 -9.09 3.83 11.46
N PHE A 21 -9.40 3.48 10.20
CA PHE A 21 -9.44 2.08 9.74
C PHE A 21 -8.09 1.38 9.92
N TYR A 22 -6.99 2.11 9.74
CA TYR A 22 -5.64 1.57 9.85
C TYR A 22 -5.12 1.48 11.28
N ASP A 23 -5.81 2.09 12.24
CA ASP A 23 -5.34 2.22 13.62
C ASP A 23 -5.35 0.83 14.28
N GLY A 24 -4.18 0.40 14.77
CA GLY A 24 -3.96 -0.91 15.38
C GLY A 24 -3.71 -2.05 14.39
N LEU A 25 -3.83 -1.81 13.07
CA LEU A 25 -3.51 -2.83 12.06
C LEU A 25 -2.00 -3.08 12.00
N THR A 26 -1.61 -4.27 11.52
CA THR A 26 -0.21 -4.69 11.50
C THR A 26 0.42 -4.60 10.11
N PHE A 27 1.74 -4.40 10.09
CA PHE A 27 2.57 -4.78 8.96
C PHE A 27 2.78 -6.30 9.00
N HIS A 28 1.91 -7.03 8.30
CA HIS A 28 1.87 -8.49 8.34
C HIS A 28 2.89 -9.14 7.40
N ARG A 29 3.40 -8.41 6.41
CA ARG A 29 4.41 -8.92 5.47
C ARG A 29 5.55 -7.92 5.31
N VAL A 30 6.73 -8.34 5.75
CA VAL A 30 7.97 -7.58 5.59
C VAL A 30 8.94 -8.42 4.79
N VAL A 31 9.35 -7.90 3.62
CA VAL A 31 10.44 -8.48 2.84
C VAL A 31 11.65 -7.58 3.09
N LYS A 32 12.61 -8.11 3.85
CA LYS A 32 13.78 -7.35 4.34
C LYS A 32 14.41 -6.54 3.21
N ASN A 33 14.54 -5.22 3.44
CA ASN A 33 15.10 -4.23 2.51
C ASN A 33 14.37 -4.06 1.17
N VAL A 34 13.19 -4.66 0.97
CA VAL A 34 12.45 -4.58 -0.30
C VAL A 34 11.11 -3.87 -0.11
N ILE A 35 10.23 -4.42 0.73
CA ILE A 35 8.92 -3.84 1.00
C ILE A 35 8.48 -4.10 2.45
N VAL A 36 7.66 -3.19 2.97
CA VAL A 36 6.84 -3.39 4.16
C VAL A 36 5.38 -3.24 3.78
N GLN A 37 4.57 -4.26 4.03
CA GLN A 37 3.16 -4.34 3.65
C GLN A 37 2.26 -4.45 4.88
N GLY A 38 1.22 -3.62 4.91
CA GLY A 38 0.25 -3.53 5.99
C GLY A 38 -1.16 -3.22 5.49
N GLY A 39 -2.04 -2.79 6.39
CA GLY A 39 -3.42 -2.40 6.05
C GLY A 39 -4.40 -3.56 5.89
N ASP A 40 -4.06 -4.75 6.41
CA ASP A 40 -4.96 -5.90 6.48
C ASP A 40 -5.66 -5.97 7.84
N PRO A 41 -7.00 -5.85 7.92
CA PRO A 41 -7.75 -6.02 9.17
C PRO A 41 -7.64 -7.41 9.81
N ARG A 42 -7.29 -8.45 9.02
CA ARG A 42 -7.05 -9.81 9.53
C ARG A 42 -5.60 -10.07 9.90
N GLY A 43 -4.67 -9.21 9.47
CA GLY A 43 -3.24 -9.35 9.71
C GLY A 43 -2.59 -10.61 9.10
N ASN A 44 -3.21 -11.26 8.11
CA ASN A 44 -2.74 -12.52 7.53
C ASN A 44 -2.62 -12.49 5.99
N GLY A 45 -2.81 -11.33 5.38
CA GLY A 45 -2.79 -11.08 3.94
C GLY A 45 -4.14 -11.26 3.24
N SER A 46 -5.17 -11.78 3.92
CA SER A 46 -6.45 -12.14 3.28
C SER A 46 -7.58 -11.13 3.46
N GLY A 47 -7.42 -10.12 4.31
CA GLY A 47 -8.48 -9.16 4.59
C GLY A 47 -8.42 -7.90 3.72
N GLY A 48 -9.40 -7.04 3.96
CA GLY A 48 -9.61 -5.77 3.29
C GLY A 48 -10.89 -5.12 3.80
N PRO A 49 -11.31 -3.98 3.23
CA PRO A 49 -12.49 -3.24 3.70
C PRO A 49 -13.81 -3.79 3.13
N GLY A 50 -13.79 -4.98 2.52
CA GLY A 50 -14.96 -5.60 1.88
C GLY A 50 -15.14 -5.25 0.39
N TYR A 51 -14.21 -4.50 -0.21
CA TYR A 51 -14.25 -4.13 -1.63
C TYR A 51 -12.83 -4.01 -2.23
N THR A 52 -12.78 -3.91 -3.55
CA THR A 52 -11.56 -3.69 -4.35
C THR A 52 -11.72 -2.46 -5.25
N LEU A 53 -10.60 -1.85 -5.62
CA LEU A 53 -10.56 -0.68 -6.50
C LEU A 53 -10.06 -1.08 -7.89
N PRO A 54 -10.49 -0.37 -8.96
CA PRO A 54 -9.87 -0.55 -10.27
C PRO A 54 -8.36 -0.22 -10.21
N PRO A 55 -7.52 -0.88 -11.02
CA PRO A 55 -6.12 -0.51 -11.13
C PRO A 55 -5.97 0.88 -11.76
N GLU A 56 -5.07 1.70 -11.20
CA GLU A 56 -4.74 3.05 -11.66
C GLU A 56 -3.23 3.07 -11.95
N ILE A 57 -2.87 2.62 -13.16
CA ILE A 57 -1.48 2.40 -13.57
C ILE A 57 -1.03 3.53 -14.50
N HIS A 58 0.10 4.16 -14.16
CA HIS A 58 0.70 5.20 -14.98
C HIS A 58 2.14 4.81 -15.37
N PRO A 59 2.53 4.87 -16.66
CA PRO A 59 3.83 4.37 -17.13
C PRO A 59 5.04 5.13 -16.56
N GLU A 60 4.86 6.38 -16.14
CA GLU A 60 5.90 7.21 -15.53
C GLU A 60 6.15 6.87 -14.06
N LEU A 61 5.20 6.22 -13.38
CA LEU A 61 5.38 5.86 -11.98
C LEU A 61 6.14 4.53 -11.87
N LYS A 62 7.17 4.54 -11.01
CA LYS A 62 8.08 3.41 -10.79
C LYS A 62 8.18 3.07 -9.30
N HIS A 63 8.40 1.80 -9.00
CA HIS A 63 8.65 1.29 -7.66
C HIS A 63 10.11 1.55 -7.29
N VAL A 64 10.39 2.77 -6.89
CA VAL A 64 11.66 3.22 -6.32
C VAL A 64 11.56 3.29 -4.79
N PRO A 65 12.67 3.40 -4.03
CA PRO A 65 12.60 3.56 -2.59
C PRO A 65 11.69 4.73 -2.22
N GLY A 66 10.79 4.55 -1.24
CA GLY A 66 9.80 5.54 -0.83
C GLY A 66 8.44 5.42 -1.52
N THR A 67 8.33 4.71 -2.64
CA THR A 67 7.03 4.51 -3.33
C THR A 67 6.01 3.81 -2.44
N VAL A 68 4.79 4.33 -2.39
CA VAL A 68 3.64 3.74 -1.70
C VAL A 68 2.62 3.26 -2.75
N ALA A 69 2.28 1.97 -2.68
CA ALA A 69 1.41 1.32 -3.65
C ALA A 69 0.43 0.35 -2.98
N MET A 70 -0.68 0.05 -3.67
CA MET A 70 -1.69 -0.89 -3.19
C MET A 70 -1.26 -2.34 -3.46
N ALA A 71 -1.49 -3.21 -2.48
CA ALA A 71 -1.40 -4.65 -2.71
C ALA A 71 -2.63 -5.13 -3.51
N ARG A 72 -2.55 -6.34 -4.07
CA ARG A 72 -3.69 -7.02 -4.72
C ARG A 72 -3.58 -8.52 -4.53
N MET A 73 -4.67 -9.22 -4.78
CA MET A 73 -4.68 -10.68 -4.86
C MET A 73 -3.98 -11.15 -6.15
N ASP A 74 -3.59 -12.43 -6.16
CA ASP A 74 -2.97 -13.11 -7.29
C ASP A 74 -3.86 -13.13 -8.54
N ASP A 75 -3.24 -13.11 -9.73
CA ASP A 75 -3.92 -13.04 -11.03
C ASP A 75 -4.91 -14.20 -11.24
N SER A 76 -4.65 -15.38 -10.66
CA SER A 76 -5.55 -16.56 -10.79
C SER A 76 -6.94 -16.33 -10.18
N VAL A 77 -7.04 -15.47 -9.17
CA VAL A 77 -8.30 -15.12 -8.48
C VAL A 77 -8.70 -13.66 -8.69
N ASN A 78 -7.84 -12.87 -9.35
CA ASN A 78 -8.02 -11.46 -9.63
C ASN A 78 -7.46 -11.11 -11.03
N PRO A 79 -8.04 -11.67 -12.11
CA PRO A 79 -7.54 -11.50 -13.48
C PRO A 79 -7.60 -10.04 -13.95
N ASP A 80 -8.54 -9.26 -13.41
CA ASP A 80 -8.68 -7.83 -13.67
C ASP A 80 -7.65 -6.98 -12.90
N ARG A 81 -6.76 -7.62 -12.13
CA ARG A 81 -5.68 -6.99 -11.36
C ARG A 81 -6.15 -5.84 -10.48
N ARG A 82 -7.35 -5.96 -9.92
CA ARG A 82 -7.95 -4.95 -9.03
C ARG A 82 -7.11 -4.79 -7.78
N SER A 83 -6.95 -3.54 -7.33
CA SER A 83 -6.26 -3.22 -6.08
C SER A 83 -7.09 -3.67 -4.88
N ASN A 84 -6.43 -4.20 -3.83
CA ASN A 84 -7.06 -4.39 -2.54
C ASN A 84 -7.56 -3.04 -2.02
N GLY A 85 -8.71 -3.01 -1.35
CA GLY A 85 -9.29 -1.76 -0.87
C GLY A 85 -8.52 -1.10 0.28
N SER A 86 -7.66 -1.80 1.01
CA SER A 86 -6.94 -1.22 2.16
C SER A 86 -5.48 -1.64 2.29
N GLN A 87 -5.09 -2.82 1.79
CA GLN A 87 -3.72 -3.26 1.92
C GLN A 87 -2.78 -2.45 1.02
N PHE A 88 -1.72 -1.92 1.61
CA PHE A 88 -0.71 -1.12 0.93
C PHE A 88 0.69 -1.57 1.33
N TYR A 89 1.69 -1.18 0.55
CA TYR A 89 3.09 -1.38 0.87
C TYR A 89 3.94 -0.15 0.55
N ILE A 90 5.08 -0.07 1.26
CA ILE A 90 6.13 0.94 1.04
C ILE A 90 7.35 0.22 0.49
N CYS A 91 7.90 0.73 -0.61
CA CYS A 91 9.16 0.25 -1.18
C CYS A 91 10.34 0.77 -0.38
N LEU A 92 11.22 -0.13 0.06
CA LEU A 92 12.48 0.19 0.73
C LEU A 92 13.68 0.14 -0.23
N SER A 93 13.53 -0.57 -1.35
CA SER A 93 14.47 -0.59 -2.48
C SER A 93 13.72 -0.42 -3.80
N SER A 94 14.45 -0.22 -4.89
CA SER A 94 13.87 -0.33 -6.23
C SER A 94 13.33 -1.75 -6.46
N ALA A 95 12.15 -1.85 -7.07
CA ALA A 95 11.50 -3.11 -7.41
C ALA A 95 10.89 -3.07 -8.83
N PRO A 96 11.71 -3.02 -9.89
CA PRO A 96 11.23 -2.83 -11.28
C PRO A 96 10.22 -3.89 -11.75
N ARG A 97 10.27 -5.09 -11.18
CA ARG A 97 9.30 -6.17 -11.45
C ARG A 97 7.86 -5.84 -11.03
N LEU A 98 7.66 -4.80 -10.23
CA LEU A 98 6.34 -4.34 -9.80
C LEU A 98 5.84 -3.18 -10.67
N ASP A 99 6.69 -2.61 -11.53
CA ASP A 99 6.33 -1.47 -12.38
C ASP A 99 5.24 -1.88 -13.37
N GLY A 100 4.18 -1.08 -13.44
CA GLY A 100 3.01 -1.39 -14.28
C GLY A 100 2.06 -2.45 -13.69
N GLU A 101 2.42 -3.09 -12.57
CA GLU A 101 1.67 -4.22 -12.00
C GLU A 101 0.77 -3.85 -10.81
N TYR A 102 1.03 -2.70 -10.18
CA TYR A 102 0.35 -2.24 -8.96
C TYR A 102 0.11 -0.73 -8.99
N THR A 103 -1.03 -0.29 -8.46
CA THR A 103 -1.35 1.15 -8.33
C THR A 103 -0.39 1.83 -7.36
N ILE A 104 0.42 2.75 -7.87
CA ILE A 104 1.21 3.68 -7.07
C ILE A 104 0.36 4.92 -6.80
N PHE A 105 0.18 5.27 -5.52
CA PHE A 105 -0.68 6.40 -5.12
C PHE A 105 0.00 7.40 -4.19
N GLY A 106 1.25 7.15 -3.80
CA GLY A 106 1.99 8.05 -2.94
C GLY A 106 3.47 7.78 -2.87
N TYR A 107 4.14 8.62 -2.09
CA TYR A 107 5.56 8.56 -1.85
C TYR A 107 5.86 9.04 -0.43
N VAL A 108 6.77 8.36 0.26
CA VAL A 108 7.25 8.75 1.59
C VAL A 108 8.22 9.90 1.44
N THR A 109 7.84 11.09 1.91
CA THR A 109 8.69 12.29 1.86
C THR A 109 9.68 12.37 3.02
N GLU A 110 9.34 11.76 4.16
CA GLU A 110 10.14 11.75 5.40
C GLU A 110 9.96 10.41 6.11
N GLY A 111 11.01 9.94 6.81
CA GLY A 111 10.93 8.72 7.64
C GLY A 111 11.01 7.40 6.87
N LEU A 112 11.61 7.38 5.68
CA LEU A 112 11.86 6.12 4.95
C LEU A 112 12.80 5.18 5.74
N ASP A 113 13.76 5.72 6.47
CA ASP A 113 14.64 4.97 7.37
C ASP A 113 13.85 4.32 8.51
N VAL A 114 12.81 4.99 9.01
CA VAL A 114 11.88 4.44 10.01
C VAL A 114 11.07 3.30 9.39
N ALA A 115 10.56 3.47 8.17
CA ALA A 115 9.89 2.39 7.45
C ALA A 115 10.80 1.17 7.26
N GLY A 116 12.10 1.39 7.04
CA GLY A 116 13.11 0.34 6.93
C GLY A 116 13.38 -0.46 8.21
N ARG A 117 12.93 0.04 9.37
CA ARG A 117 13.07 -0.63 10.68
C ARG A 117 11.82 -1.40 11.12
N ILE A 118 10.73 -1.31 10.36
CA ILE A 118 9.48 -2.01 10.65
C ILE A 118 9.71 -3.53 10.60
N SER A 119 9.27 -4.20 11.66
CA SER A 119 9.31 -5.66 11.80
C SER A 119 7.91 -6.26 11.59
N PRO A 120 7.81 -7.55 11.21
CA PRO A 120 6.53 -8.23 11.13
C PRO A 120 5.73 -8.11 12.45
N GLY A 121 4.47 -7.70 12.35
CA GLY A 121 3.59 -7.52 13.50
C GLY A 121 3.65 -6.13 14.15
N ASP A 122 4.59 -5.27 13.75
CA ASP A 122 4.56 -3.86 14.15
C ASP A 122 3.24 -3.22 13.74
N LYS A 123 2.74 -2.36 14.63
CA LYS A 123 1.40 -1.80 14.54
C LYS A 123 1.43 -0.38 13.98
N ILE A 124 0.47 -0.10 13.10
CA ILE A 124 0.13 1.25 12.68
C ILE A 124 -0.61 1.92 13.84
N MET A 125 0.04 2.87 14.51
CA MET A 125 -0.57 3.55 15.66
C MET A 125 -1.70 4.48 15.25
N SER A 126 -1.47 5.27 14.20
CA SER A 126 -2.49 6.12 13.59
C SER A 126 -2.05 6.56 12.20
N VAL A 127 -2.99 6.73 11.28
CA VAL A 127 -2.73 7.43 10.00
C VAL A 127 -3.42 8.78 10.02
N ARG A 128 -2.62 9.86 10.00
CA ARG A 128 -3.14 11.24 10.03
C ARG A 128 -2.78 11.97 8.75
N LEU A 129 -3.65 12.90 8.41
CA LEU A 129 -3.52 13.77 7.26
C LEU A 129 -3.13 15.14 7.77
N LYS A 130 -2.10 15.74 7.18
CA LYS A 130 -1.71 17.13 7.39
C LYS A 130 -2.07 17.93 6.16
#